data_AF-A0A4Q2A4L1-F1
#
_entry.id   AF-A0A4Q2A4L1-F1
#
_cell.length_a   1.000
_cell.length_b   1.000
_cell.length_c   1.000
_cell.angle_alpha   90.00
_cell.angle_beta   90.00
_cell.angle_gamma   90.00
#
_symmetry.space_group_name_H-M   'P 1'
#
loop_
_entity.id
_entity.type
_entity.pdbx_description
1 polymer ?
#
loop_
_entity_poly.entity_id
_entity_poly.type
_entity_poly.pdbx_seq_one_letter_code
_entity_poly.pdbx_strand_id
1 'polypeptide(L)'
;MRHLLDIGSNRPNTSDKLGRYYTKDEIGDFLVHQMGAVSPERLLDLGAGAGALSLAAVERWAPKAICTVDIDGDVEIRLKSLLRNKAGIRHRHVRADALSIDLPWRARSRDRGFDAAVCNPPFVVPRWRKRYGEILEDAGLSGCIPSAGGVDAPLLFLAQNLRSMGPNATLGIILPDSLVSSVRYKRFREELVLRYSVQRVIKLPRGAFVGTDALASILIVSTEKPTDKTIALSRLTQERGMTSEVVIAPDRAIERLDYDFHAATPTCAPPRYEVRRLADLLEDLRRGSVENALARTQEVPVLHTTHIDVDRVGTWRDFKSCTAEPSHPPHWVRAARGDILLARVGRNLEQKICGVSGGAPLLTDCVYRLRVRAKYREIVLDQLTSDRGQAWLASRAYGVGARQLSKADLMEFPIHLANNNGKVNHG
;
A
#
# COMPACT_ATOMS: atom_id res chain seq x y z
N MET A 1 -0.01 25.79 -24.55
CA MET A 1 0.67 24.65 -25.21
C MET A 1 0.79 23.51 -24.21
N ARG A 2 0.46 22.29 -24.61
CA ARG A 2 0.10 21.14 -23.75
C ARG A 2 1.30 20.63 -22.93
N HIS A 3 1.28 20.81 -21.60
CA HIS A 3 2.05 19.99 -20.66
C HIS A 3 1.08 19.24 -19.74
N LEU A 4 0.42 18.25 -20.34
CA LEU A 4 -0.15 17.14 -19.59
C LEU A 4 1.01 16.41 -18.90
N LEU A 5 0.77 15.89 -17.70
CA LEU A 5 1.72 15.00 -17.01
C LEU A 5 2.22 13.96 -18.03
N ASP A 6 3.52 13.97 -18.31
CA ASP A 6 4.17 12.99 -19.19
C ASP A 6 4.27 11.70 -18.36
N ILE A 7 3.17 10.94 -18.33
CA ILE A 7 2.98 9.76 -17.49
C ILE A 7 3.80 8.60 -18.06
N GLY A 8 4.67 7.99 -17.26
CA GLY A 8 5.40 6.77 -17.63
C GLY A 8 4.43 5.61 -17.93
N SER A 9 4.85 4.68 -18.79
CA SER A 9 4.02 3.67 -19.50
C SER A 9 3.28 2.61 -18.65
N ASN A 10 3.02 2.82 -17.37
CA ASN A 10 2.35 1.84 -16.50
C ASN A 10 1.01 2.39 -15.97
N ARG A 11 -0.06 2.31 -16.79
CA ARG A 11 -1.42 2.72 -16.41
C ARG A 11 -2.25 1.52 -15.92
N PRO A 12 -2.94 1.59 -14.78
CA PRO A 12 -4.04 0.67 -14.49
C PRO A 12 -5.26 1.00 -15.35
N ASN A 13 -5.88 -0.03 -15.96
CA ASN A 13 -6.95 0.04 -16.97
C ASN A 13 -8.26 0.76 -16.58
N THR A 14 -8.38 1.31 -15.36
CA THR A 14 -9.65 1.86 -14.83
C THR A 14 -9.54 3.30 -14.29
N SER A 15 -8.41 3.96 -14.48
CA SER A 15 -8.21 5.38 -14.11
C SER A 15 -8.42 6.30 -15.31
N ASP A 16 -8.78 7.57 -15.06
CA ASP A 16 -8.90 8.55 -16.16
C ASP A 16 -7.54 8.86 -16.81
N LYS A 17 -7.52 9.72 -17.83
CA LYS A 17 -6.28 10.08 -18.56
C LYS A 17 -5.18 10.68 -17.67
N LEU A 18 -5.52 11.12 -16.46
CA LEU A 18 -4.63 11.72 -15.47
C LEU A 18 -4.33 10.76 -14.30
N GLY A 19 -4.86 9.53 -14.34
CA GLY A 19 -4.71 8.54 -13.30
C GLY A 19 -5.46 8.88 -12.01
N ARG A 20 -6.55 9.67 -12.13
CA ARG A 20 -7.36 10.09 -10.99
C ARG A 20 -8.32 8.98 -10.57
N TYR A 21 -8.52 8.86 -9.26
CA TYR A 21 -9.58 8.09 -8.65
C TYR A 21 -10.50 9.04 -7.89
N TYR A 22 -11.77 9.06 -8.24
CA TYR A 22 -12.73 9.93 -7.59
C TYR A 22 -13.07 9.38 -6.20
N THR A 23 -12.80 10.19 -5.17
CA THR A 23 -13.22 9.93 -3.78
C THR A 23 -14.74 9.95 -3.73
N LYS A 24 -15.34 8.92 -3.15
CA LYS A 24 -16.76 8.97 -2.78
C LYS A 24 -16.94 9.99 -1.67
N ASP A 25 -18.03 10.75 -1.70
CA ASP A 25 -18.29 11.83 -0.73
C ASP A 25 -18.14 11.34 0.72
N GLU A 26 -18.65 10.14 1.00
CA GLU A 26 -18.56 9.48 2.30
C GLU A 26 -17.13 9.23 2.80
N ILE A 27 -16.18 8.94 1.90
CA ILE A 27 -14.76 8.78 2.25
C ILE A 27 -14.14 10.15 2.53
N GLY A 28 -14.60 11.20 1.84
CA GLY A 28 -14.18 12.57 2.11
C GLY A 28 -14.64 13.05 3.47
N ASP A 29 -15.92 12.86 3.79
CA ASP A 29 -16.51 13.14 5.11
C ASP A 29 -15.79 12.38 6.21
N PHE A 30 -15.53 11.09 5.97
CA PHE A 30 -14.81 10.24 6.90
C PHE A 30 -13.39 10.76 7.16
N LEU A 31 -12.60 11.07 6.13
CA LEU A 31 -11.25 11.63 6.27
C LEU A 31 -11.26 12.89 7.13
N VAL A 32 -12.15 13.83 6.78
CA VAL A 32 -12.29 15.11 7.46
C VAL A 32 -12.75 14.93 8.91
N HIS A 33 -13.59 13.93 9.20
CA HIS A 33 -13.96 13.55 10.55
C HIS A 33 -12.76 13.04 11.36
N GLN A 34 -11.91 12.20 10.76
CA GLN A 34 -10.74 11.59 11.41
C GLN A 34 -9.62 12.59 11.70
N MET A 35 -9.60 13.73 11.02
CA MET A 35 -8.71 14.85 11.35
C MET A 35 -9.05 15.51 12.70
N GLY A 36 -10.18 15.15 13.33
CA GLY A 36 -10.52 15.59 14.69
C GLY A 36 -11.13 16.98 14.75
N ALA A 37 -10.97 17.64 15.90
CA ALA A 37 -11.50 18.97 16.20
C ALA A 37 -10.52 20.07 15.76
N VAL A 38 -10.23 20.14 14.47
CA VAL A 38 -9.49 21.26 13.88
C VAL A 38 -10.42 22.45 13.72
N SER A 39 -9.92 23.67 13.92
CA SER A 39 -10.61 24.92 13.59
C SER A 39 -9.71 25.76 12.66
N PRO A 40 -9.56 25.35 11.38
CA PRO A 40 -8.65 26.01 10.47
C PRO A 40 -9.22 27.35 10.01
N GLU A 41 -8.43 28.42 10.08
CA GLU A 41 -8.81 29.66 9.40
C GLU A 41 -8.62 29.52 7.88
N ARG A 42 -7.57 28.80 7.46
CA ARG A 42 -7.14 28.65 6.08
C ARG A 42 -6.94 27.18 5.76
N LEU A 43 -7.77 26.70 4.85
CA LEU A 43 -7.78 25.32 4.36
C LEU A 43 -7.17 25.24 2.96
N LEU A 44 -6.39 24.19 2.70
CA LEU A 44 -5.91 23.81 1.36
C LEU A 44 -6.57 22.51 0.91
N ASP A 45 -7.05 22.45 -0.33
CA ASP A 45 -7.34 21.21 -1.05
C ASP A 45 -6.44 21.11 -2.28
N LEU A 46 -5.45 20.22 -2.23
CA LEU A 46 -4.46 20.03 -3.30
C LEU A 46 -4.87 18.86 -4.20
N GLY A 47 -5.17 19.14 -5.46
CA GLY A 47 -5.77 18.17 -6.38
C GLY A 47 -7.28 18.04 -6.18
N ALA A 48 -7.96 19.19 -6.05
CA ALA A 48 -9.35 19.25 -5.57
C ALA A 48 -10.36 18.51 -6.44
N GLY A 49 -10.09 18.36 -7.74
CA GLY A 49 -10.93 17.59 -8.67
C GLY A 49 -12.41 17.95 -8.57
N ALA A 50 -13.24 16.95 -8.24
CA ALA A 50 -14.69 17.10 -8.11
C ALA A 50 -15.14 17.95 -6.89
N GLY A 51 -14.27 18.17 -5.91
CA GLY A 51 -14.55 18.95 -4.70
C GLY A 51 -15.12 18.17 -3.52
N ALA A 52 -15.09 16.83 -3.54
CA ALA A 52 -15.60 16.01 -2.44
C ALA A 52 -14.94 16.35 -1.09
N LEU A 53 -13.61 16.43 -1.07
CA LEU A 53 -12.85 16.81 0.14
C LEU A 53 -13.07 18.28 0.53
N SER A 54 -13.06 19.18 -0.46
CA SER A 54 -13.37 20.60 -0.26
C SER A 54 -14.72 20.80 0.43
N LEU A 55 -15.78 20.12 -0.05
CA LEU A 55 -17.12 20.23 0.52
C LEU A 55 -17.18 19.67 1.93
N ALA A 56 -16.71 18.45 2.14
CA ALA A 56 -16.66 17.80 3.46
C ALA A 56 -15.97 18.69 4.52
N ALA A 57 -14.81 19.25 4.18
CA ALA A 57 -14.04 20.10 5.06
C ALA A 57 -14.73 21.44 5.34
N VAL A 58 -15.36 22.04 4.32
CA VAL A 58 -16.14 23.27 4.48
C VAL A 58 -17.37 23.06 5.36
N GLU A 59 -18.08 21.95 5.20
CA GLU A 59 -19.26 21.63 5.99
C GLU A 59 -18.92 21.32 7.44
N ARG A 60 -17.80 20.64 7.69
CA ARG A 60 -17.37 20.32 9.05
C ARG A 60 -16.84 21.54 9.80
N TRP A 61 -16.01 22.36 9.17
CA TRP A 61 -15.20 23.34 9.88
C TRP A 61 -15.57 24.81 9.64
N ALA A 62 -16.34 25.10 8.59
CA ALA A 62 -16.66 26.47 8.17
C ALA A 62 -15.44 27.42 8.19
N PRO A 63 -14.33 27.08 7.50
CA PRO A 63 -13.10 27.87 7.56
C PRO A 63 -13.31 29.27 6.98
N LYS A 64 -12.55 30.27 7.47
CA LYS A 64 -12.61 31.65 6.92
C LYS A 64 -12.20 31.71 5.45
N ALA A 65 -11.28 30.84 5.03
CA ALA A 65 -10.84 30.74 3.64
C ALA A 65 -10.47 29.31 3.24
N ILE A 66 -10.77 28.97 1.99
CA ILE A 66 -10.34 27.73 1.34
C ILE A 66 -9.63 28.06 0.02
N CYS A 67 -8.43 27.50 -0.14
CA CYS A 67 -7.70 27.50 -1.40
C CYS A 67 -7.79 26.12 -2.04
N THR A 68 -8.30 26.05 -3.26
CA THR A 68 -8.32 24.80 -4.03
C THR A 68 -7.35 24.87 -5.18
N VAL A 69 -6.59 23.81 -5.43
CA VAL A 69 -5.60 23.74 -6.50
C VAL A 69 -5.92 22.56 -7.40
N ASP A 70 -6.03 22.79 -8.70
CA ASP A 70 -6.11 21.72 -9.71
C ASP A 70 -5.46 22.17 -11.02
N ILE A 71 -4.99 21.23 -11.84
CA ILE A 71 -4.45 21.52 -13.18
C ILE A 71 -5.56 21.72 -14.21
N ASP A 72 -6.72 21.11 -13.96
CA ASP A 72 -7.88 21.12 -14.82
C ASP A 72 -8.67 22.42 -14.69
N GLY A 73 -8.94 23.07 -15.83
CA GLY A 73 -9.64 24.35 -15.86
C GLY A 73 -11.13 24.24 -15.57
N ASP A 74 -11.73 23.08 -15.86
CA ASP A 74 -13.18 22.88 -15.72
C ASP A 74 -13.59 22.73 -14.24
N VAL A 75 -12.63 22.37 -13.39
CA VAL A 75 -12.78 22.25 -11.93
C VAL A 75 -13.15 23.58 -11.28
N GLU A 76 -12.67 24.71 -11.80
CA GLU A 76 -12.92 26.02 -11.22
C GLU A 76 -14.41 26.36 -11.14
N ILE A 77 -15.12 26.17 -12.26
CA ILE A 77 -16.55 26.49 -12.37
C ILE A 77 -17.35 25.61 -11.41
N ARG A 78 -17.01 24.31 -11.36
CA ARG A 78 -17.65 23.34 -10.49
C ARG A 78 -17.47 23.70 -9.02
N LEU A 79 -16.24 23.97 -8.57
CA LEU A 79 -15.95 24.32 -7.18
C LEU A 79 -16.59 25.65 -6.76
N LYS A 80 -16.58 26.66 -7.64
CA LYS A 80 -17.29 27.92 -7.40
C LYS A 80 -18.79 27.70 -7.22
N SER A 81 -19.40 26.79 -7.99
CA SER A 81 -20.82 26.43 -7.82
C SER A 81 -21.05 25.70 -6.50
N LEU A 82 -20.23 24.68 -6.21
CA LEU A 82 -20.32 23.83 -5.03
C LEU A 82 -20.23 24.61 -3.72
N LEU A 83 -19.36 25.62 -3.68
CA LEU A 83 -19.08 26.41 -2.48
C LEU A 83 -19.87 27.73 -2.42
N ARG A 84 -20.65 28.08 -3.46
CA ARG A 84 -21.33 29.38 -3.59
C ARG A 84 -22.22 29.73 -2.41
N ASN A 85 -22.95 28.73 -1.90
CA ASN A 85 -23.97 28.93 -0.87
C ASN A 85 -23.40 28.80 0.55
N LYS A 86 -22.08 28.66 0.71
CA LYS A 86 -21.43 28.52 2.01
C LYS A 86 -21.03 29.91 2.52
N ALA A 87 -21.96 30.55 3.24
CA ALA A 87 -21.81 31.91 3.74
C ALA A 87 -20.55 32.07 4.62
N GLY A 88 -19.86 33.20 4.48
CA GLY A 88 -18.70 33.55 5.32
C GLY A 88 -17.36 32.95 4.89
N ILE A 89 -17.32 32.14 3.82
CA ILE A 89 -16.10 31.47 3.35
C ILE A 89 -15.54 32.17 2.12
N ARG A 90 -14.26 32.55 2.17
CA ARG A 90 -13.54 33.02 0.98
C ARG A 90 -12.94 31.85 0.20
N HIS A 91 -13.51 31.55 -0.97
CA HIS A 91 -12.95 30.56 -1.89
C HIS A 91 -11.98 31.21 -2.90
N ARG A 92 -10.78 30.65 -3.02
CA ARG A 92 -9.83 30.94 -4.10
C ARG A 92 -9.48 29.64 -4.82
N HIS A 93 -9.66 29.60 -6.13
CA HIS A 93 -9.15 28.51 -6.96
C HIS A 93 -7.83 28.93 -7.64
N VAL A 94 -6.85 28.04 -7.66
CA VAL A 94 -5.57 28.23 -8.33
C VAL A 94 -5.38 27.13 -9.36
N ARG A 95 -5.46 27.49 -10.64
CA ARG A 95 -5.17 26.58 -11.74
C ARG A 95 -3.66 26.36 -11.88
N ALA A 96 -3.15 25.24 -11.40
CA ALA A 96 -1.71 24.96 -11.36
C ALA A 96 -1.39 23.47 -11.45
N ASP A 97 -0.22 23.14 -11.98
CA ASP A 97 0.40 21.84 -11.74
C ASP A 97 0.83 21.77 -10.27
N ALA A 98 0.24 20.85 -9.50
CA ALA A 98 0.58 20.59 -8.11
C ALA A 98 2.06 20.20 -7.94
N LEU A 99 2.73 19.72 -8.98
CA LEU A 99 4.15 19.36 -8.97
C LEU A 99 5.07 20.53 -9.36
N SER A 100 4.55 21.76 -9.41
CA SER A 100 5.38 22.95 -9.65
C SER A 100 6.10 23.40 -8.38
N ILE A 101 7.40 23.71 -8.46
CA ILE A 101 8.21 24.09 -7.28
C ILE A 101 7.67 25.33 -6.57
N ASP A 102 7.09 26.26 -7.34
CA ASP A 102 6.56 27.56 -6.89
C ASP A 102 5.12 27.44 -6.38
N LEU A 103 4.56 26.23 -6.28
CA LEU A 103 3.21 26.01 -5.81
C LEU A 103 2.93 26.68 -4.44
N PRO A 104 3.81 26.59 -3.41
CA PRO A 104 3.54 27.26 -2.14
C PRO A 104 3.33 28.77 -2.31
N TRP A 105 4.11 29.42 -3.17
CA TRP A 105 3.96 30.84 -3.50
C TRP A 105 2.67 31.16 -4.26
N ARG A 106 2.26 30.28 -5.18
CA ARG A 106 1.02 30.47 -5.95
C ARG A 106 -0.23 30.24 -5.11
N ALA A 107 -0.21 29.23 -4.24
CA ALA A 107 -1.33 28.81 -3.42
C ALA A 107 -1.53 29.72 -2.19
N ARG A 108 -0.44 30.06 -1.49
CA ARG A 108 -0.51 30.91 -0.30
C ARG A 108 -0.90 32.34 -0.67
N SER A 109 -1.51 33.04 0.28
CA SER A 109 -1.67 34.49 0.21
C SER A 109 -0.67 35.08 1.21
N ARG A 110 0.44 35.64 0.71
CA ARG A 110 1.60 36.09 1.51
C ARG A 110 2.37 34.92 2.16
N ASP A 111 3.25 35.22 3.11
CA ASP A 111 4.08 34.24 3.83
C ASP A 111 3.33 33.40 4.87
N ARG A 112 1.99 33.42 4.91
CA ARG A 112 1.23 32.64 5.90
C ARG A 112 0.82 31.28 5.33
N GLY A 113 1.23 30.18 5.97
CA GLY A 113 0.93 28.79 5.56
C GLY A 113 -0.46 28.33 6.00
N PHE A 114 -1.00 27.27 5.41
CA PHE A 114 -2.34 26.76 5.73
C PHE A 114 -2.40 26.08 7.11
N ASP A 115 -3.56 26.15 7.78
CA ASP A 115 -3.78 25.59 9.11
C ASP A 115 -4.30 24.14 9.02
N ALA A 116 -4.96 23.81 7.92
CA ALA A 116 -5.32 22.44 7.57
C ALA A 116 -5.19 22.21 6.06
N ALA A 117 -4.97 20.96 5.69
CA ALA A 117 -4.97 20.54 4.31
C ALA A 117 -5.67 19.19 4.15
N VAL A 118 -6.36 19.02 3.02
CA VAL A 118 -6.94 17.75 2.57
C VAL A 118 -6.42 17.42 1.18
N CYS A 119 -6.18 16.13 0.91
CA CYS A 119 -5.61 15.74 -0.37
C CYS A 119 -5.96 14.29 -0.75
N ASN A 120 -6.47 14.09 -1.97
CA ASN A 120 -6.46 12.79 -2.64
C ASN A 120 -5.63 12.91 -3.93
N PRO A 121 -4.33 12.59 -3.90
CA PRO A 121 -3.45 12.72 -5.04
C PRO A 121 -3.76 11.67 -6.13
N PRO A 122 -3.40 11.93 -7.40
CA PRO A 122 -3.49 10.92 -8.46
C PRO A 122 -2.48 9.79 -8.22
N PHE A 123 -2.88 8.53 -8.45
CA PHE A 123 -2.03 7.36 -8.15
C PHE A 123 -1.19 6.97 -9.37
N VAL A 124 -0.30 7.87 -9.77
CA VAL A 124 0.56 7.71 -10.96
C VAL A 124 2.04 7.88 -10.63
N VAL A 125 2.88 7.33 -11.49
CA VAL A 125 4.33 7.57 -11.50
C VAL A 125 4.64 8.58 -12.61
N PRO A 126 4.76 9.89 -12.30
CA PRO A 126 5.20 10.86 -13.28
C PRO A 126 6.64 10.55 -13.74
N ARG A 127 6.96 10.92 -14.98
CA ARG A 127 8.35 10.92 -15.44
C ARG A 127 9.20 11.79 -14.52
N TRP A 128 10.34 11.26 -14.07
CA TRP A 128 11.23 11.98 -13.17
C TRP A 128 11.71 13.31 -13.78
N ARG A 129 11.69 14.36 -12.95
CA ARG A 129 12.24 15.69 -13.27
C ARG A 129 13.12 16.12 -12.10
N LYS A 130 14.28 16.74 -12.39
CA LYS A 130 15.24 17.18 -11.36
C LYS A 130 14.59 18.03 -10.25
N ARG A 131 13.66 18.92 -10.63
CA ARG A 131 12.92 19.80 -9.70
C ARG A 131 12.03 19.06 -8.69
N TYR A 132 11.70 17.79 -8.93
CA TYR A 132 10.99 16.98 -7.93
C TYR A 132 11.88 16.66 -6.73
N GLY A 133 13.20 16.60 -6.93
CA GLY A 133 14.16 16.50 -5.83
C GLY A 133 14.06 17.70 -4.88
N GLU A 134 13.97 18.92 -5.44
CA GLU A 134 13.83 20.17 -4.66
C GLU A 134 12.54 20.17 -3.83
N ILE A 135 11.42 19.67 -4.38
CA ILE A 135 10.15 19.53 -3.63
C ILE A 135 10.32 18.59 -2.43
N LEU A 136 11.00 17.46 -2.62
CA LEU A 136 11.23 16.50 -1.54
C LEU A 136 12.20 17.06 -0.50
N GLU A 137 13.25 17.75 -0.95
CA GLU A 137 14.27 18.34 -0.09
C GLU A 137 13.70 19.42 0.83
N ASP A 138 12.92 20.35 0.28
CA ASP A 138 12.24 21.40 1.05
C ASP A 138 11.28 20.82 2.11
N ALA A 139 10.70 19.64 1.85
CA ALA A 139 9.83 18.93 2.79
C ALA A 139 10.62 18.07 3.80
N GLY A 140 11.96 18.04 3.74
CA GLY A 140 12.80 17.17 4.56
C GLY A 140 12.74 15.69 4.18
N LEU A 141 12.24 15.36 2.98
CA LEU A 141 12.11 14.00 2.46
C LEU A 141 13.23 13.65 1.46
N SER A 142 14.38 14.30 1.60
CA SER A 142 15.58 14.02 0.79
C SER A 142 15.95 12.54 0.85
N GLY A 143 16.30 11.96 -0.31
CA GLY A 143 16.68 10.56 -0.39
C GLY A 143 15.52 9.56 -0.28
N CYS A 144 14.27 10.02 -0.19
CA CYS A 144 13.08 9.16 -0.27
C CYS A 144 12.74 8.70 -1.70
N ILE A 145 13.56 9.08 -2.68
CA ILE A 145 13.42 8.65 -4.08
C ILE A 145 13.86 7.19 -4.16
N PRO A 146 12.98 6.28 -4.57
CA PRO A 146 13.37 4.89 -4.70
C PRO A 146 14.35 4.68 -5.86
N SER A 147 15.25 3.71 -5.72
CA SER A 147 16.34 3.41 -6.67
C SER A 147 15.89 3.04 -8.09
N ALA A 148 14.58 2.84 -8.34
CA ALA A 148 14.01 2.29 -9.56
C ALA A 148 13.43 3.33 -10.55
N GLY A 149 13.95 4.56 -10.57
CA GLY A 149 13.75 5.48 -11.71
C GLY A 149 12.46 6.31 -11.75
N GLY A 150 11.73 6.44 -10.64
CA GLY A 150 10.55 7.31 -10.56
C GLY A 150 10.04 7.50 -9.13
N VAL A 151 9.32 8.59 -8.90
CA VAL A 151 8.66 8.92 -7.63
C VAL A 151 7.15 8.86 -7.82
N ASP A 152 6.43 8.27 -6.88
CA ASP A 152 4.97 8.25 -6.91
C ASP A 152 4.44 9.69 -6.71
N ALA A 153 3.51 10.15 -7.56
CA ALA A 153 2.89 11.47 -7.42
C ALA A 153 2.31 11.70 -6.00
N PRO A 154 1.68 10.72 -5.33
CA PRO A 154 1.25 10.86 -3.94
C PRO A 154 2.35 11.30 -2.96
N LEU A 155 3.60 10.85 -3.14
CA LEU A 155 4.72 11.29 -2.30
C LEU A 155 5.07 12.77 -2.56
N LEU A 156 5.03 13.20 -3.81
CA LEU A 156 5.26 14.61 -4.15
C LEU A 156 4.12 15.52 -3.68
N PHE A 157 2.87 15.07 -3.78
CA PHE A 157 1.71 15.79 -3.27
C PHE A 157 1.75 15.92 -1.74
N LEU A 158 2.16 14.87 -1.03
CA LEU A 158 2.41 14.93 0.40
C LEU A 158 3.47 16.00 0.72
N ALA A 159 4.61 15.97 0.04
CA ALA A 159 5.66 16.98 0.21
C ALA A 159 5.17 18.41 -0.07
N GLN A 160 4.34 18.60 -1.10
CA GLN A 160 3.77 19.90 -1.45
C GLN A 160 2.79 20.43 -0.41
N ASN A 161 1.96 19.56 0.17
CA ASN A 161 1.11 19.94 1.30
C ASN A 161 1.98 20.40 2.48
N LEU A 162 2.97 19.61 2.87
CA LEU A 162 3.87 19.93 3.99
C LEU A 162 4.60 21.27 3.79
N ARG A 163 5.09 21.58 2.58
CA ARG A 163 5.71 22.88 2.23
C ARG A 163 4.74 24.06 2.26
N SER A 164 3.45 23.80 2.07
CA SER A 164 2.41 24.84 2.00
C SER A 164 1.78 25.15 3.37
N MET A 165 1.92 24.24 4.32
CA MET A 165 1.32 24.32 5.65
C MET A 165 2.10 25.23 6.60
N GLY A 166 1.39 25.80 7.58
CA GLY A 166 1.97 26.53 8.69
C GLY A 166 2.45 25.60 9.82
N PRO A 167 3.01 26.15 10.90
CA PRO A 167 3.27 25.38 12.11
C PRO A 167 1.96 24.88 12.75
N ASN A 168 2.00 23.71 13.40
CA ASN A 168 0.86 23.10 14.09
C ASN A 168 -0.38 22.89 13.20
N ALA A 169 -0.15 22.67 11.91
CA ALA A 169 -1.20 22.46 10.93
C ALA A 169 -1.44 20.96 10.69
N THR A 170 -2.68 20.59 10.36
CA THR A 170 -3.07 19.18 10.19
C THR A 170 -3.37 18.84 8.72
N LEU A 171 -2.78 17.78 8.21
CA LEU A 171 -2.99 17.22 6.88
C LEU A 171 -3.75 15.90 6.99
N GLY A 172 -4.87 15.79 6.29
CA GLY A 172 -5.50 14.51 5.98
C GLY A 172 -5.24 14.17 4.51
N ILE A 173 -4.51 13.08 4.26
CA ILE A 173 -4.13 12.68 2.90
C ILE A 173 -4.40 11.21 2.65
N ILE A 174 -4.94 10.91 1.47
CA ILE A 174 -5.12 9.53 1.00
C ILE A 174 -3.86 9.10 0.27
N LEU A 175 -3.20 8.04 0.72
CA LEU A 175 -2.00 7.49 0.08
C LEU A 175 -2.23 6.05 -0.37
N PRO A 176 -1.66 5.63 -1.52
CA PRO A 176 -1.68 4.24 -1.91
C PRO A 176 -0.99 3.36 -0.87
N ASP A 177 -1.50 2.14 -0.66
CA ASP A 177 -1.00 1.23 0.38
C ASP A 177 0.50 0.93 0.22
N SER A 178 1.06 1.04 -0.99
CA SER A 178 2.50 0.86 -1.23
C SER A 178 3.37 1.82 -0.43
N LEU A 179 2.97 3.08 -0.22
CA LEU A 179 3.78 4.04 0.55
C LEU A 179 3.84 3.68 2.03
N VAL A 180 2.74 3.15 2.59
CA VAL A 180 2.66 2.78 4.00
C VAL A 180 3.29 1.43 4.33
N SER A 181 3.39 0.51 3.36
CA SER A 181 3.75 -0.89 3.64
C SER A 181 4.99 -1.40 2.91
N SER A 182 5.29 -0.90 1.70
CA SER A 182 6.37 -1.45 0.88
C SER A 182 7.74 -1.14 1.46
N VAL A 183 8.66 -2.10 1.38
CA VAL A 183 10.09 -1.91 1.72
C VAL A 183 10.73 -0.77 0.91
N ARG A 184 10.25 -0.55 -0.31
CA ARG A 184 10.68 0.54 -1.21
C ARG A 184 10.58 1.92 -0.56
N TYR A 185 9.62 2.10 0.36
CA TYR A 185 9.31 3.36 1.01
C TYR A 185 9.66 3.38 2.50
N LYS A 186 10.51 2.46 2.97
CA LYS A 186 10.97 2.43 4.37
C LYS A 186 11.65 3.74 4.78
N ARG A 187 12.55 4.27 3.95
CA ARG A 187 13.22 5.56 4.20
C ARG A 187 12.24 6.73 4.20
N PHE A 188 11.20 6.70 3.37
CA PHE A 188 10.14 7.69 3.43
C PHE A 188 9.44 7.68 4.79
N ARG A 189 9.06 6.50 5.29
CA ARG A 189 8.41 6.37 6.60
C ARG A 189 9.32 6.86 7.73
N GLU A 190 10.61 6.56 7.65
CA GLU A 190 11.63 7.06 8.58
C GLU A 190 11.68 8.58 8.63
N GLU A 191 11.84 9.26 7.50
CA GLU A 191 11.86 10.73 7.47
C GLU A 191 10.52 11.33 7.89
N LEU A 192 9.40 10.68 7.53
CA LEU A 192 8.06 11.13 7.91
C LEU A 192 7.86 11.14 9.42
N VAL A 193 8.09 10.00 10.10
CA VAL A 193 7.86 9.88 11.56
C VAL A 193 8.91 10.62 12.39
N LEU A 194 10.11 10.85 11.83
CA LEU A 194 11.16 11.61 12.49
C LEU A 194 10.83 13.11 12.55
N ARG A 195 10.19 13.64 11.50
CA ARG A 195 10.02 15.09 11.29
C ARG A 195 8.62 15.59 11.60
N TYR A 196 7.62 14.74 11.37
CA TYR A 196 6.22 15.11 11.46
C TYR A 196 5.48 14.19 12.42
N SER A 197 4.46 14.73 13.08
CA SER A 197 3.62 13.93 13.98
C SER A 197 2.59 13.17 13.16
N VAL A 198 2.85 11.88 12.92
CA VAL A 198 1.90 10.96 12.27
C VAL A 198 0.92 10.46 13.31
N GLN A 199 -0.25 11.08 13.38
CA GLN A 199 -1.22 10.80 14.44
C GLN A 199 -1.95 9.49 14.19
N ARG A 200 -2.40 9.27 12.95
CA ARG A 200 -3.25 8.12 12.60
C ARG A 200 -2.99 7.63 11.19
N VAL A 201 -3.08 6.31 10.99
CA VAL A 201 -3.16 5.67 9.69
C VAL A 201 -4.36 4.74 9.63
N ILE A 202 -5.26 4.98 8.69
CA ILE A 202 -6.53 4.27 8.60
C ILE A 202 -6.62 3.58 7.24
N LYS A 203 -6.59 2.25 7.25
CA LYS A 203 -6.73 1.46 6.02
C LYS A 203 -8.15 1.55 5.48
N LEU A 204 -8.30 1.89 4.20
CA LEU A 204 -9.59 1.94 3.52
C LEU A 204 -10.01 0.56 2.99
N PRO A 205 -11.32 0.28 2.94
CA PRO A 205 -11.84 -0.93 2.31
C PRO A 205 -11.65 -0.89 0.78
N ARG A 206 -11.64 -2.07 0.14
CA ARG A 206 -11.78 -2.14 -1.32
C ARG A 206 -13.09 -1.48 -1.75
N GLY A 207 -13.06 -0.78 -2.89
CA GLY A 207 -14.20 -0.04 -3.40
C GLY A 207 -14.42 1.33 -2.75
N ALA A 208 -13.46 1.84 -1.98
CA ALA A 208 -13.49 3.21 -1.45
C ALA A 208 -13.50 4.29 -2.55
N PHE A 209 -13.01 3.95 -3.75
CA PHE A 209 -12.97 4.86 -4.89
C PHE A 209 -13.86 4.36 -6.03
N VAL A 210 -14.38 5.28 -6.84
CA VAL A 210 -15.21 4.94 -7.99
C VAL A 210 -14.36 4.27 -9.08
N GLY A 211 -14.82 3.12 -9.58
CA GLY A 211 -14.23 2.46 -10.74
C GLY A 211 -12.86 1.82 -10.51
N THR A 212 -12.44 1.56 -9.27
CA THR A 212 -11.16 0.90 -9.01
C THR A 212 -11.15 0.06 -7.73
N ASP A 213 -10.31 -0.97 -7.73
CA ASP A 213 -10.00 -1.82 -6.56
C ASP A 213 -8.73 -1.36 -5.83
N ALA A 214 -8.26 -0.14 -6.10
CA ALA A 214 -7.07 0.42 -5.49
C ALA A 214 -7.21 0.48 -3.96
N LEU A 215 -6.23 -0.11 -3.28
CA LEU A 215 -6.03 -0.08 -1.85
C LEU A 215 -5.24 1.17 -1.47
N ALA A 216 -5.75 1.87 -0.47
CA ALA A 216 -5.19 3.10 0.04
C ALA A 216 -5.45 3.21 1.54
N SER A 217 -4.71 4.11 2.16
CA SER A 217 -4.84 4.45 3.57
C SER A 217 -4.95 5.96 3.73
N ILE A 218 -5.78 6.41 4.67
CA ILE A 218 -5.79 7.81 5.12
C ILE A 218 -4.66 7.98 6.12
N LEU A 219 -3.83 9.00 5.92
CA LEU A 219 -2.82 9.47 6.86
C LEU A 219 -3.26 10.81 7.44
N ILE A 220 -3.25 10.91 8.77
CA ILE A 220 -3.41 12.17 9.50
C ILE A 220 -2.05 12.57 10.05
N VAL A 221 -1.51 13.68 9.54
CA VAL A 221 -0.16 14.16 9.84
C VAL A 221 -0.22 15.61 10.31
N SER A 222 0.49 15.94 11.37
CA SER A 222 0.66 17.31 11.86
C SER A 222 2.08 17.83 11.60
N THR A 223 2.20 19.11 11.27
CA THR A 223 3.49 19.83 11.19
C THR A 223 4.05 20.20 12.57
N GLU A 224 3.30 19.94 13.63
CA GLU A 224 3.82 19.98 15.00
C GLU A 224 4.93 18.95 15.17
N LYS A 225 5.96 19.32 15.94
CA LYS A 225 7.04 18.38 16.28
C LYS A 225 6.47 17.23 17.11
N PRO A 226 6.84 15.96 16.82
CA PRO A 226 6.37 14.82 17.59
C PRO A 226 6.73 14.93 19.08
N THR A 227 5.73 15.05 19.95
CA THR A 227 5.86 15.03 21.42
C THR A 227 5.53 13.65 21.97
N ASP A 228 4.38 13.10 21.60
CA ASP A 228 4.07 11.67 21.67
C ASP A 228 4.45 11.04 20.33
N LYS A 229 5.28 10.00 20.36
CA LYS A 229 5.80 9.34 19.16
C LYS A 229 4.98 8.11 18.77
N THR A 230 3.88 7.83 19.45
CA THR A 230 3.02 6.71 19.09
C THR A 230 2.12 7.05 17.92
N ILE A 231 1.80 6.03 17.11
CA ILE A 231 0.94 6.15 15.93
C ILE A 231 -0.24 5.18 16.09
N ALA A 232 -1.46 5.70 15.92
CA ALA A 232 -2.67 4.87 15.95
C ALA A 232 -2.95 4.29 14.57
N LEU A 233 -3.09 2.97 14.49
CA LEU A 233 -3.48 2.25 13.28
C LEU A 233 -4.89 1.70 13.42
N SER A 234 -5.71 1.86 12.39
CA SER A 234 -7.04 1.25 12.32
C SER A 234 -7.45 0.91 10.89
N ARG A 235 -8.60 0.27 10.72
CA ARG A 235 -9.18 -0.08 9.43
C ARG A 235 -10.66 0.26 9.41
N LEU A 236 -11.10 0.90 8.32
CA LEU A 236 -12.51 1.08 8.00
C LEU A 236 -13.02 -0.21 7.33
N THR A 237 -14.08 -0.81 7.88
CA THR A 237 -14.68 -2.05 7.35
C THR A 237 -15.62 -1.78 6.18
N GLN A 238 -16.04 -2.84 5.48
CA GLN A 238 -17.00 -2.72 4.37
C GLN A 238 -18.36 -2.24 4.85
N GLU A 239 -18.74 -2.59 6.08
CA GLU A 239 -19.95 -2.19 6.78
C GLU A 239 -19.82 -0.79 7.41
N ARG A 240 -18.75 -0.06 7.09
CA ARG A 240 -18.44 1.29 7.59
C ARG A 240 -18.20 1.38 9.11
N GLY A 241 -17.89 0.25 9.74
CA GLY A 241 -17.39 0.22 11.11
C GLY A 241 -15.89 0.51 11.17
N MET A 242 -15.39 0.92 12.33
CA MET A 242 -13.95 0.99 12.60
C MET A 242 -13.52 -0.25 13.38
N THR A 243 -12.35 -0.79 13.08
CA THR A 243 -11.70 -1.75 13.97
C THR A 243 -11.20 -1.07 15.25
N SER A 244 -10.86 -1.86 16.26
CA SER A 244 -10.06 -1.39 17.40
C SER A 244 -8.71 -0.82 16.92
N GLU A 245 -8.19 0.17 17.63
CA GLU A 245 -6.90 0.77 17.30
C GLU A 245 -5.74 -0.11 17.77
N VAL A 246 -4.70 -0.19 16.93
CA VAL A 246 -3.39 -0.73 17.29
C VAL A 246 -2.42 0.44 17.39
N VAL A 247 -1.93 0.71 18.59
CA VAL A 247 -0.97 1.80 18.83
C VAL A 247 0.44 1.26 18.71
N ILE A 248 1.27 1.87 17.88
CA ILE A 248 2.63 1.42 17.59
C ILE A 248 3.67 2.51 17.85
N ALA A 249 4.89 2.08 18.17
CA ALA A 249 6.06 2.95 18.30
C ALA A 249 6.68 3.29 16.93
N PRO A 250 7.54 4.33 16.84
CA PRO A 250 8.13 4.78 15.58
C PRO A 250 8.93 3.70 14.83
N ASP A 251 9.70 2.88 15.52
CA ASP A 251 10.51 1.82 14.91
C ASP A 251 9.63 0.79 14.17
N ARG A 252 8.48 0.47 14.75
CA ARG A 252 7.45 -0.39 14.16
C ARG A 252 6.79 0.29 12.95
N ALA A 253 6.56 1.60 13.03
CA ALA A 253 5.98 2.39 11.95
C ALA A 253 6.92 2.55 10.75
N ILE A 254 8.22 2.71 11.01
CA ILE A 254 9.26 2.73 9.97
C ILE A 254 9.24 1.44 9.18
N GLU A 255 9.13 0.30 9.88
CA GLU A 255 9.00 -0.99 9.23
C GLU A 255 7.74 -1.02 8.37
N ARG A 256 6.57 -0.78 8.97
CA ARG A 256 5.27 -0.75 8.27
C ARG A 256 4.27 0.16 8.98
N LEU A 257 3.49 0.93 8.23
CA LEU A 257 2.39 1.78 8.72
C LEU A 257 1.00 1.18 8.46
N ASP A 258 0.89 -0.07 7.98
CA ASP A 258 -0.39 -0.70 7.69
C ASP A 258 -0.94 -1.52 8.87
N TYR A 259 -2.23 -1.32 9.15
CA TYR A 259 -2.95 -1.96 10.26
C TYR A 259 -2.88 -3.49 10.24
N ASP A 260 -3.16 -4.12 9.09
CA ASP A 260 -3.31 -5.58 8.99
C ASP A 260 -2.04 -6.31 9.46
N PHE A 261 -0.86 -5.79 9.09
CA PHE A 261 0.42 -6.36 9.51
C PHE A 261 0.57 -6.40 11.04
N HIS A 262 0.30 -5.28 11.71
CA HIS A 262 0.46 -5.15 13.16
C HIS A 262 -0.63 -5.90 13.92
N ALA A 263 -1.88 -5.84 13.45
CA ALA A 263 -3.01 -6.55 14.06
C ALA A 263 -2.84 -8.08 14.02
N ALA A 264 -2.19 -8.61 12.97
CA ALA A 264 -1.95 -10.04 12.82
C ALA A 264 -0.62 -10.52 13.42
N THR A 265 0.17 -9.65 14.05
CA THR A 265 1.42 -10.04 14.71
C THR A 265 1.10 -10.61 16.11
N PRO A 266 1.33 -11.91 16.36
CA PRO A 266 0.90 -12.54 17.61
C PRO A 266 1.66 -11.97 18.82
N THR A 267 0.94 -11.74 19.91
CA THR A 267 1.50 -11.74 21.26
C THR A 267 1.70 -13.21 21.67
N CYS A 268 2.95 -13.62 21.91
CA CYS A 268 3.45 -14.93 22.38
C CYS A 268 2.60 -16.20 22.11
N ALA A 269 3.17 -17.17 21.39
CA ALA A 269 2.60 -18.50 21.28
C ALA A 269 2.52 -19.20 22.65
N PRO A 270 1.50 -20.05 22.91
CA PRO A 270 1.43 -20.81 24.14
C PRO A 270 2.63 -21.77 24.26
N PRO A 271 3.06 -22.12 25.50
CA PRO A 271 4.27 -22.92 25.75
C PRO A 271 4.24 -24.36 25.19
N ARG A 272 3.13 -24.79 24.58
CA ARG A 272 2.92 -26.15 24.06
C ARG A 272 3.56 -26.41 22.69
N TYR A 273 3.98 -25.37 21.98
CA TYR A 273 4.54 -25.50 20.64
C TYR A 273 5.91 -24.81 20.54
N GLU A 274 6.87 -25.50 19.93
CA GLU A 274 8.10 -24.89 19.45
C GLU A 274 7.77 -24.09 18.18
N VAL A 275 8.09 -22.80 18.16
CA VAL A 275 7.89 -21.95 16.97
C VAL A 275 9.21 -21.80 16.24
N ARG A 276 9.26 -22.23 14.98
CA ARG A 276 10.39 -22.01 14.07
C ARG A 276 9.98 -21.11 12.92
N ARG A 277 10.93 -20.41 12.31
CA ARG A 277 10.65 -19.69 11.07
C ARG A 277 10.64 -20.67 9.91
N LEU A 278 9.84 -20.38 8.89
CA LEU A 278 9.85 -21.15 7.65
C LEU A 278 11.26 -21.24 7.07
N ALA A 279 12.05 -20.15 7.15
CA ALA A 279 13.46 -20.12 6.75
C ALA A 279 14.29 -21.28 7.32
N ASP A 280 14.05 -21.67 8.58
CA ASP A 280 14.84 -22.69 9.28
C ASP A 280 14.50 -24.12 8.81
N LEU A 281 13.38 -24.29 8.10
CA LEU A 281 12.87 -25.57 7.60
C LEU A 281 13.07 -25.75 6.09
N LEU A 282 13.42 -24.67 5.38
CA LEU A 282 13.65 -24.66 3.94
C LEU A 282 15.04 -25.22 3.58
N GLU A 283 15.09 -25.96 2.47
CA GLU A 283 16.32 -26.27 1.75
C GLU A 283 16.58 -25.20 0.68
N ASP A 284 15.52 -24.70 0.02
CA ASP A 284 15.62 -23.66 -1.01
C ASP A 284 14.29 -22.90 -1.14
N LEU A 285 14.38 -21.59 -1.40
CA LEU A 285 13.25 -20.73 -1.74
C LEU A 285 13.59 -19.86 -2.96
N ARG A 286 12.86 -20.07 -4.06
CA ARG A 286 13.07 -19.33 -5.32
C ARG A 286 11.79 -18.69 -5.82
N ARG A 287 11.95 -17.47 -6.35
CA ARG A 287 10.97 -16.85 -7.25
C ARG A 287 11.08 -17.55 -8.60
N GLY A 288 9.96 -17.81 -9.27
CA GLY A 288 10.00 -18.22 -10.67
C GLY A 288 10.81 -17.24 -11.53
N SER A 289 11.31 -17.72 -12.65
CA SER A 289 12.29 -17.01 -13.47
C SER A 289 11.72 -16.58 -14.82
N VAL A 290 10.58 -17.14 -15.22
CA VAL A 290 10.00 -16.87 -16.53
C VAL A 290 9.06 -15.68 -16.39
N GLU A 291 9.32 -14.61 -17.14
CA GLU A 291 8.41 -13.47 -17.18
C GLU A 291 7.10 -13.89 -17.87
N ASN A 292 5.96 -13.53 -17.27
CA ASN A 292 4.65 -13.93 -17.78
C ASN A 292 4.35 -13.35 -19.18
N ALA A 293 4.99 -12.25 -19.57
CA ALA A 293 4.90 -11.71 -20.92
C ALA A 293 5.66 -12.61 -21.93
N LEU A 294 6.89 -12.99 -21.59
CA LEU A 294 7.74 -13.88 -22.40
C LEU A 294 7.12 -15.26 -22.59
N ALA A 295 6.55 -15.82 -21.52
CA ALA A 295 5.90 -17.14 -21.59
C ALA A 295 4.74 -17.17 -22.60
N ARG A 296 3.98 -16.07 -22.71
CA ARG A 296 2.86 -15.96 -23.64
C ARG A 296 3.31 -15.77 -25.09
N THR A 297 4.39 -15.04 -25.32
CA THR A 297 4.91 -14.81 -26.68
C THR A 297 5.67 -16.01 -27.24
N GLN A 298 6.27 -16.84 -26.38
CA GLN A 298 7.07 -18.00 -26.79
C GLN A 298 6.38 -19.35 -26.57
N GLU A 299 5.09 -19.36 -26.18
CA GLU A 299 4.29 -20.57 -25.91
C GLU A 299 4.98 -21.57 -24.96
N VAL A 300 5.83 -21.07 -24.05
CA VAL A 300 6.54 -21.92 -23.10
C VAL A 300 5.53 -22.43 -22.07
N PRO A 301 5.43 -23.76 -21.85
CA PRO A 301 4.53 -24.31 -20.84
C PRO A 301 5.01 -23.91 -19.45
N VAL A 302 4.30 -22.96 -18.83
CA VAL A 302 4.63 -22.41 -17.51
C VAL A 302 3.46 -22.50 -16.55
N LEU A 303 3.78 -22.73 -15.29
CA LEU A 303 2.85 -22.62 -14.18
C LEU A 303 2.86 -21.17 -13.66
N HIS A 304 1.79 -20.48 -14.02
CA HIS A 304 1.38 -19.19 -13.46
C HIS A 304 0.36 -19.32 -12.32
N THR A 305 0.11 -18.23 -11.58
CA THR A 305 -0.82 -18.18 -10.43
C THR A 305 -2.26 -18.48 -10.82
N THR A 306 -2.64 -18.37 -12.09
CA THR A 306 -3.96 -18.74 -12.62
C THR A 306 -4.18 -20.26 -12.64
N HIS A 307 -3.12 -21.07 -12.67
CA HIS A 307 -3.22 -22.53 -12.66
C HIS A 307 -3.32 -23.13 -11.24
N ILE A 308 -3.01 -22.32 -10.22
CA ILE A 308 -3.20 -22.68 -8.81
C ILE A 308 -4.62 -22.29 -8.43
N ASP A 309 -5.46 -23.31 -8.32
CA ASP A 309 -6.88 -23.22 -8.03
C ASP A 309 -7.11 -22.91 -6.55
N VAL A 310 -8.01 -21.95 -6.29
CA VAL A 310 -8.38 -21.55 -4.93
C VAL A 310 -9.26 -22.59 -4.26
N ASP A 311 -10.04 -23.36 -5.03
CA ASP A 311 -10.94 -24.39 -4.51
C ASP A 311 -10.18 -25.65 -4.08
N ARG A 312 -8.90 -25.74 -4.46
CA ARG A 312 -8.01 -26.88 -4.18
C ARG A 312 -6.77 -26.46 -3.38
N VAL A 313 -6.90 -25.41 -2.58
CA VAL A 313 -5.83 -24.92 -1.70
C VAL A 313 -5.32 -26.04 -0.79
N GLY A 314 -4.00 -26.14 -0.64
CA GLY A 314 -3.35 -27.13 0.22
C GLY A 314 -3.29 -28.55 -0.34
N THR A 315 -3.84 -28.80 -1.54
CA THR A 315 -3.77 -30.12 -2.15
C THR A 315 -2.44 -30.38 -2.85
N TRP A 316 -1.99 -31.64 -2.83
CA TRP A 316 -0.88 -32.12 -3.64
C TRP A 316 -1.34 -32.42 -5.07
N ARG A 317 -0.76 -31.73 -6.07
CA ARG A 317 -1.22 -31.74 -7.46
C ARG A 317 -0.17 -32.29 -8.42
N ASP A 318 -0.65 -33.05 -9.41
CA ASP A 318 0.17 -33.57 -10.50
C ASP A 318 0.14 -32.58 -11.69
N PHE A 319 1.31 -32.12 -12.10
CA PHE A 319 1.53 -31.18 -13.20
C PHE A 319 2.25 -31.85 -14.39
N LYS A 320 2.10 -33.17 -14.58
CA LYS A 320 2.67 -33.90 -15.72
C LYS A 320 2.38 -33.25 -17.07
N SER A 321 1.17 -32.72 -17.27
CA SER A 321 0.75 -32.02 -18.50
C SER A 321 1.49 -30.70 -18.76
N CYS A 322 2.23 -30.18 -17.77
CA CYS A 322 3.03 -28.96 -17.86
C CYS A 322 4.52 -29.23 -17.60
N THR A 323 4.97 -30.47 -17.82
CA THR A 323 6.38 -30.83 -17.59
C THR A 323 7.26 -30.13 -18.62
N ALA A 324 8.27 -29.43 -18.13
CA ALA A 324 9.16 -28.69 -18.99
C ALA A 324 10.22 -29.57 -19.62
N GLU A 325 10.49 -29.36 -20.91
CA GLU A 325 11.50 -30.11 -21.67
C GLU A 325 12.91 -29.96 -21.06
N PRO A 326 13.78 -30.99 -21.12
CA PRO A 326 15.15 -30.92 -20.61
C PRO A 326 15.98 -29.81 -21.26
N SER A 327 15.63 -29.40 -22.48
CA SER A 327 16.33 -28.39 -23.29
C SER A 327 16.17 -26.95 -22.78
N HIS A 328 15.22 -26.65 -21.90
CA HIS A 328 15.06 -25.27 -21.43
C HIS A 328 16.20 -24.82 -20.50
N PRO A 329 16.52 -23.51 -20.49
CA PRO A 329 17.68 -22.98 -19.79
C PRO A 329 17.77 -23.38 -18.31
N PRO A 330 18.98 -23.70 -17.80
CA PRO A 330 19.16 -24.19 -16.42
C PRO A 330 18.89 -23.12 -15.36
N HIS A 331 18.96 -21.83 -15.74
CA HIS A 331 18.60 -20.73 -14.84
C HIS A 331 17.09 -20.61 -14.62
N TRP A 332 16.27 -21.32 -15.42
CA TRP A 332 14.84 -21.32 -15.20
C TRP A 332 14.42 -22.19 -14.03
N VAL A 333 13.60 -21.61 -13.15
CA VAL A 333 13.13 -22.28 -11.94
C VAL A 333 12.03 -23.28 -12.30
N ARG A 334 12.32 -24.54 -12.02
CA ARG A 334 11.41 -25.68 -12.18
C ARG A 334 10.95 -26.19 -10.83
N ALA A 335 9.67 -26.56 -10.70
CA ALA A 335 9.22 -27.30 -9.54
C ALA A 335 9.54 -28.79 -9.68
N ALA A 336 9.58 -29.50 -8.56
CA ALA A 336 9.73 -30.95 -8.50
C ALA A 336 8.78 -31.53 -7.44
N ARG A 337 8.59 -32.85 -7.49
CA ARG A 337 7.81 -33.58 -6.49
C ARG A 337 8.28 -33.24 -5.06
N GLY A 338 7.34 -32.89 -4.20
CA GLY A 338 7.59 -32.49 -2.81
C GLY A 338 7.83 -30.99 -2.60
N ASP A 339 7.95 -30.20 -3.67
CA ASP A 339 7.96 -28.74 -3.56
C ASP A 339 6.56 -28.21 -3.23
N ILE A 340 6.49 -27.10 -2.49
CA ILE A 340 5.28 -26.33 -2.25
C ILE A 340 5.33 -25.07 -3.13
N LEU A 341 4.23 -24.77 -3.81
CA LEU A 341 4.07 -23.61 -4.67
C LEU A 341 3.12 -22.62 -4.01
N LEU A 342 3.52 -21.34 -4.01
CA LEU A 342 2.74 -20.26 -3.42
C LEU A 342 2.70 -19.07 -4.38
N ALA A 343 1.54 -18.48 -4.61
CA ALA A 343 1.44 -17.27 -5.43
C ALA A 343 2.17 -16.10 -4.76
N ARG A 344 3.12 -15.49 -5.47
CA ARG A 344 3.83 -14.28 -5.00
C ARG A 344 2.97 -13.04 -5.13
N VAL A 345 2.20 -12.95 -6.21
CA VAL A 345 1.42 -11.76 -6.57
C VAL A 345 0.01 -12.13 -6.98
N GLY A 346 -0.95 -11.26 -6.69
CA GLY A 346 -2.35 -11.44 -7.05
C GLY A 346 -3.30 -10.81 -6.05
N ARG A 347 -4.61 -10.90 -6.32
CA ARG A 347 -5.64 -10.41 -5.40
C ARG A 347 -5.81 -11.31 -4.18
N ASN A 348 -5.82 -12.63 -4.39
CA ASN A 348 -6.03 -13.65 -3.35
C ASN A 348 -4.81 -14.60 -3.32
N LEU A 349 -3.61 -14.05 -3.22
CA LEU A 349 -2.38 -14.84 -3.32
C LEU A 349 -2.25 -15.86 -2.18
N GLU A 350 -2.79 -15.52 -1.01
CA GLU A 350 -2.82 -16.33 0.20
C GLU A 350 -3.66 -17.61 0.06
N GLN A 351 -4.60 -17.66 -0.89
CA GLN A 351 -5.44 -18.82 -1.18
C GLN A 351 -4.85 -19.71 -2.29
N LYS A 352 -3.73 -19.28 -2.90
CA LYS A 352 -3.14 -19.95 -4.06
C LYS A 352 -1.87 -20.68 -3.65
N ILE A 353 -2.08 -21.78 -2.94
CA ILE A 353 -1.03 -22.60 -2.36
C ILE A 353 -1.31 -24.07 -2.68
N CYS A 354 -0.32 -24.80 -3.19
CA CYS A 354 -0.45 -26.24 -3.44
C CYS A 354 0.90 -26.95 -3.30
N GLY A 355 0.84 -28.26 -3.06
CA GLY A 355 2.01 -29.13 -3.15
C GLY A 355 2.15 -29.74 -4.54
N VAL A 356 3.36 -30.15 -4.92
CA VAL A 356 3.63 -30.87 -6.19
C VAL A 356 3.77 -32.36 -5.93
N SER A 357 2.83 -33.18 -6.42
CA SER A 357 2.91 -34.65 -6.36
C SER A 357 3.58 -35.27 -7.60
N GLY A 358 3.55 -34.58 -8.74
CA GLY A 358 4.11 -35.07 -10.00
C GLY A 358 4.33 -33.96 -11.03
N GLY A 359 5.16 -34.24 -12.05
CA GLY A 359 5.56 -33.27 -13.08
C GLY A 359 6.73 -32.37 -12.66
N ALA A 360 7.26 -31.62 -13.63
CA ALA A 360 8.34 -30.64 -13.39
C ALA A 360 8.08 -29.31 -14.15
N PRO A 361 7.04 -28.55 -13.75
CA PRO A 361 6.66 -27.33 -14.45
C PRO A 361 7.66 -26.20 -14.26
N LEU A 362 7.85 -25.40 -15.31
CA LEU A 362 8.55 -24.11 -15.23
C LEU A 362 7.67 -23.09 -14.51
N LEU A 363 8.27 -22.24 -13.69
CA LEU A 363 7.54 -21.29 -12.88
C LEU A 363 7.68 -19.88 -13.43
N THR A 364 6.54 -19.20 -13.55
CA THR A 364 6.56 -17.76 -13.79
C THR A 364 7.05 -17.01 -12.57
N ASP A 365 7.59 -15.83 -12.78
CA ASP A 365 8.06 -14.91 -11.74
C ASP A 365 6.97 -14.45 -10.75
N CYS A 366 5.72 -14.86 -10.95
CA CYS A 366 4.57 -14.63 -10.10
C CYS A 366 4.33 -15.73 -9.06
N VAL A 367 5.14 -16.80 -9.06
CA VAL A 367 5.02 -17.96 -8.15
C VAL A 367 6.34 -18.14 -7.39
N TYR A 368 6.25 -18.48 -6.10
CA TYR A 368 7.36 -18.97 -5.30
C TYR A 368 7.38 -20.50 -5.26
N ARG A 369 8.59 -21.07 -5.31
CA ARG A 369 8.88 -22.47 -5.02
C ARG A 369 9.55 -22.58 -3.67
N LEU A 370 8.93 -23.34 -2.77
CA LEU A 370 9.44 -23.67 -1.45
C LEU A 370 9.86 -25.14 -1.48
N ARG A 371 11.16 -25.40 -1.36
CA ARG A 371 11.68 -26.74 -1.13
C ARG A 371 11.92 -26.93 0.35
N VAL A 372 11.04 -27.69 0.98
CA VAL A 372 11.06 -27.94 2.43
C VAL A 372 11.68 -29.32 2.69
N ARG A 373 12.45 -29.43 3.78
CA ARG A 373 13.00 -30.71 4.24
C ARG A 373 11.88 -31.74 4.36
N ALA A 374 12.11 -32.95 3.87
CA ALA A 374 11.06 -33.97 3.67
C ALA A 374 10.12 -34.17 4.87
N LYS A 375 10.68 -34.23 6.08
CA LYS A 375 9.91 -34.43 7.33
C LYS A 375 8.95 -33.28 7.71
N TYR A 376 9.08 -32.10 7.11
CA TYR A 376 8.27 -30.92 7.43
C TYR A 376 7.29 -30.52 6.31
N ARG A 377 7.26 -31.23 5.17
CA ARG A 377 6.48 -30.81 4.00
C ARG A 377 4.98 -30.72 4.28
N GLU A 378 4.40 -31.77 4.85
CA GLU A 378 2.96 -31.80 5.17
C GLU A 378 2.59 -30.71 6.18
N ILE A 379 3.30 -30.65 7.33
CA ILE A 379 3.00 -29.66 8.38
C ILE A 379 3.18 -28.21 7.89
N VAL A 380 4.14 -27.93 7.01
CA VAL A 380 4.31 -26.60 6.42
C VAL A 380 3.18 -26.29 5.45
N LEU A 381 2.80 -27.23 4.58
CA LEU A 381 1.68 -27.05 3.66
C LEU A 381 0.38 -26.79 4.42
N ASP A 382 0.06 -27.64 5.40
CA ASP A 382 -1.12 -27.54 6.25
C ASP A 382 -1.19 -26.19 6.97
N GLN A 383 -0.08 -25.73 7.56
CA GLN A 383 -0.06 -24.46 8.28
C GLN A 383 -0.16 -23.26 7.34
N LEU A 384 0.51 -23.28 6.18
CA LEU A 384 0.38 -22.22 5.17
C LEU A 384 -1.07 -22.11 4.66
N THR A 385 -1.78 -23.23 4.54
CA THR A 385 -3.14 -23.28 4.00
C THR A 385 -4.24 -23.19 5.05
N SER A 386 -3.90 -23.29 6.34
CA SER A 386 -4.84 -23.04 7.44
C SER A 386 -5.38 -21.60 7.44
N ASP A 387 -6.56 -21.37 8.03
CA ASP A 387 -7.14 -20.03 8.15
C ASP A 387 -6.17 -19.03 8.79
N ARG A 388 -5.47 -19.46 9.85
CA ARG A 388 -4.44 -18.65 10.52
C ARG A 388 -3.27 -18.34 9.59
N GLY A 389 -2.80 -19.32 8.82
CA GLY A 389 -1.71 -19.15 7.88
C GLY A 389 -2.07 -18.22 6.72
N GLN A 390 -3.25 -18.40 6.12
CA GLN A 390 -3.72 -17.54 5.05
C GLN A 390 -3.96 -16.11 5.55
N ALA A 391 -4.53 -15.93 6.75
CA ALA A 391 -4.68 -14.61 7.37
C ALA A 391 -3.32 -13.95 7.61
N TRP A 392 -2.33 -14.71 8.08
CA TRP A 392 -0.96 -14.23 8.23
C TRP A 392 -0.40 -13.78 6.88
N LEU A 393 -0.45 -14.62 5.84
CA LEU A 393 0.05 -14.28 4.51
C LEU A 393 -0.64 -13.03 3.93
N ALA A 394 -1.96 -12.94 4.09
CA ALA A 394 -2.76 -11.80 3.64
C ALA A 394 -2.34 -10.49 4.31
N SER A 395 -2.01 -10.53 5.60
CA SER A 395 -1.58 -9.36 6.39
C SER A 395 -0.15 -8.90 6.09
N ARG A 396 0.70 -9.76 5.52
CA ARG A 396 2.07 -9.39 5.10
C ARG A 396 2.09 -8.93 3.65
N ALA A 397 1.13 -9.38 2.85
CA ALA A 397 0.96 -8.95 1.47
C ALA A 397 0.60 -7.47 1.36
N TYR A 398 1.15 -6.78 0.36
CA TYR A 398 0.94 -5.35 0.15
C TYR A 398 0.84 -4.97 -1.33
N GLY A 399 0.26 -3.82 -1.63
CA GLY A 399 0.12 -3.30 -2.99
C GLY A 399 -1.15 -2.45 -3.15
N VAL A 400 -1.28 -1.79 -4.30
CA VAL A 400 -2.43 -0.93 -4.59
C VAL A 400 -3.56 -1.76 -5.21
N GLY A 401 -3.35 -2.39 -6.36
CA GLY A 401 -4.33 -3.29 -6.99
C GLY A 401 -4.07 -4.75 -6.63
N ALA A 402 -3.22 -5.40 -7.44
CA ALA A 402 -2.64 -6.69 -7.09
C ALA A 402 -1.70 -6.51 -5.89
N ARG A 403 -1.81 -7.43 -4.92
CA ARG A 403 -0.90 -7.49 -3.78
C ARG A 403 0.30 -8.37 -4.12
N GLN A 404 1.37 -8.19 -3.38
CA GLN A 404 2.56 -9.04 -3.43
C GLN A 404 3.04 -9.41 -2.04
N LEU A 405 3.59 -10.61 -1.92
CA LEU A 405 4.28 -11.10 -0.73
C LEU A 405 5.79 -11.09 -1.00
N SER A 406 6.57 -10.44 -0.13
CA SER A 406 8.03 -10.44 -0.29
C SER A 406 8.64 -11.77 0.14
N LYS A 407 9.81 -12.10 -0.40
CA LYS A 407 10.56 -13.29 0.02
C LYS A 407 10.95 -13.19 1.51
N ALA A 408 11.33 -11.99 1.95
CA ALA A 408 11.71 -11.72 3.33
C ALA A 408 10.54 -12.00 4.29
N ASP A 409 9.35 -11.49 3.99
CA ASP A 409 8.15 -11.76 4.78
C ASP A 409 7.87 -13.26 4.81
N LEU A 410 7.80 -13.93 3.66
CA LEU A 410 7.48 -15.36 3.60
C LEU A 410 8.45 -16.23 4.45
N MET A 411 9.73 -15.89 4.47
CA MET A 411 10.74 -16.59 5.27
C MET A 411 10.47 -16.51 6.78
N GLU A 412 9.83 -15.45 7.25
CA GLU A 412 9.46 -15.21 8.65
C GLU A 412 8.12 -15.85 9.04
N PHE A 413 7.47 -16.61 8.14
CA PHE A 413 6.24 -17.32 8.46
C PHE A 413 6.47 -18.27 9.66
N PRO A 414 5.68 -18.17 10.75
CA PRO A 414 5.86 -19.00 11.94
C PRO A 414 5.28 -20.40 11.71
N ILE A 415 6.11 -21.42 11.93
CA ILE A 415 5.72 -22.83 11.91
C ILE A 415 5.70 -23.36 13.33
N HIS A 416 4.52 -23.79 13.78
CA HIS A 416 4.28 -24.36 15.10
C HIS A 416 4.51 -25.87 15.07
N LEU A 417 5.55 -26.36 15.75
CA LEU A 417 5.87 -27.78 15.87
C LEU A 417 5.42 -28.29 17.25
N ALA A 418 4.82 -29.48 17.30
CA ALA A 418 4.44 -30.10 18.57
C ALA A 418 5.68 -30.42 19.41
N ASN A 419 5.66 -30.07 20.70
CA ASN A 419 6.73 -30.43 21.63
C ASN A 419 6.73 -31.94 21.87
N ASN A 420 7.82 -32.64 21.51
CA ASN A 420 7.97 -34.08 21.74
C ASN A 420 8.21 -34.48 23.22
N ASN A 421 8.11 -33.55 24.18
CA ASN A 421 8.41 -33.80 25.60
C ASN A 421 7.28 -34.50 26.38
N GLY A 422 6.38 -35.20 25.70
CA GLY A 422 5.22 -35.89 26.29
C GLY A 422 5.30 -37.41 26.32
N LYS A 423 6.46 -38.04 26.09
CA LYS A 423 6.64 -39.48 26.42
C LYS A 423 6.98 -39.61 27.91
N VAL A 424 5.97 -39.54 28.76
CA VAL A 424 6.06 -40.13 30.10
C VAL A 424 6.02 -41.65 29.90
N ASN A 425 7.14 -42.30 30.22
CA ASN A 425 7.19 -43.75 30.38
C ASN A 425 6.19 -44.12 31.48
N HIS A 426 5.11 -44.79 31.12
CA HIS A 426 4.43 -45.70 32.04
C HIS A 426 4.90 -47.10 31.68
N GLY A 427 5.87 -47.57 32.46
CA GLY A 427 6.15 -48.99 32.62
C GLY A 427 5.09 -49.65 33.50
#